data_AF-A0A2V5IM05-F1
#
_entry.id   AF-A0A2V5IM05-F1
#
_cell.length_a   1.000
_cell.length_b   1.000
_cell.length_c   1.000
_cell.angle_alpha   90.00
_cell.angle_beta   90.00
_cell.angle_gamma   90.00
#
_symmetry.space_group_name_H-M   'P 1'
#
loop_
_entity.id
_entity.type
_entity.pdbx_description
1 polymer ?
#
loop_
_entity_poly.entity_id
_entity_poly.type
_entity_poly.pdbx_seq_one_letter_code
_entity_poly.pdbx_strand_id
1 'polypeptide(L)'
;TSLITLPTEIHQLITQCLDFMSLIRLKMTCRHFSALIPPLSVEQMMKVEDSAVGRQRDLYTCRDCMRLLPRIRFADNMVKKKRARSAVEAGKRFCVDCGINPCKGT
;
A
#
# COMPACT_ATOMS: atom_id res chain seq x y z
N THR A 1 2.07 -7.37 -27.65
CA THR A 1 1.18 -8.26 -26.87
C THR A 1 1.01 -7.69 -25.48
N SER A 2 -0.22 -7.58 -24.97
CA SER A 2 -0.48 -6.96 -23.66
C SER A 2 -0.64 -8.03 -22.59
N LEU A 3 -0.08 -7.81 -21.39
CA LEU A 3 -0.22 -8.73 -20.26
C LEU A 3 -1.70 -8.89 -19.83
N ILE A 4 -2.51 -7.85 -20.00
CA ILE A 4 -3.92 -7.79 -19.56
C ILE A 4 -4.83 -8.66 -20.44
N THR A 5 -4.43 -8.96 -21.68
CA THR A 5 -5.25 -9.78 -22.60
C THR A 5 -5.11 -11.28 -22.36
N LEU A 6 -4.26 -11.70 -21.41
CA LEU A 6 -4.16 -13.10 -21.00
C LEU A 6 -5.38 -13.51 -20.15
N PRO A 7 -5.74 -14.81 -20.13
CA PRO A 7 -6.75 -15.34 -19.23
C PRO A 7 -6.42 -15.09 -17.75
N THR A 8 -7.46 -15.00 -16.91
CA THR A 8 -7.32 -14.70 -15.47
C THR A 8 -6.54 -15.79 -14.73
N GLU A 9 -6.66 -17.04 -15.17
CA GLU A 9 -5.93 -18.20 -14.64
C GLU A 9 -4.42 -17.99 -14.82
N ILE A 10 -3.99 -17.44 -15.97
CA ILE A 10 -2.59 -17.12 -16.23
C ILE A 10 -2.14 -15.97 -15.33
N HIS A 11 -2.99 -14.96 -15.10
CA HIS A 11 -2.68 -13.91 -14.14
C HIS A 11 -2.51 -14.44 -12.71
N GLN A 12 -3.34 -15.39 -12.29
CA GLN A 12 -3.21 -16.03 -10.98
C GLN A 12 -1.89 -16.80 -10.86
N LEU A 13 -1.54 -17.59 -11.88
CA LEU A 13 -0.24 -18.28 -11.93
C LEU A 13 0.93 -17.29 -11.85
N ILE A 14 0.87 -16.18 -12.59
CA ILE A 14 1.88 -15.12 -12.50
C ILE A 14 1.98 -14.61 -11.05
N THR A 15 0.85 -14.29 -10.40
CA THR A 15 0.88 -13.79 -9.02
C THR A 15 1.47 -14.79 -8.02
N GLN A 16 1.30 -16.10 -8.24
CA GLN A 16 1.87 -17.15 -7.38
C GLN A 16 3.38 -17.32 -7.56
N CYS A 17 3.92 -16.96 -8.73
CA CYS A 17 5.36 -17.05 -9.01
C CYS A 17 6.16 -15.80 -8.61
N LEU A 18 5.50 -14.71 -8.20
CA LEU A 18 6.17 -13.46 -7.85
C LEU A 18 6.59 -13.43 -6.37
N ASP A 19 7.77 -12.88 -6.11
CA ASP A 19 8.15 -12.51 -4.75
C ASP A 19 7.23 -11.40 -4.21
N PHE A 20 7.23 -11.23 -2.89
CA PHE A 20 6.38 -10.26 -2.21
C PHE A 20 6.49 -8.86 -2.84
N MET A 21 7.70 -8.33 -3.04
CA MET A 21 7.87 -6.97 -3.55
C MET A 21 7.40 -6.82 -4.99
N SER A 22 7.66 -7.81 -5.83
CA SER A 22 7.18 -7.83 -7.22
C SER A 22 5.65 -7.92 -7.30
N LEU A 23 5.03 -8.71 -6.43
CA LEU A 23 3.57 -8.80 -6.31
C LEU A 23 2.95 -7.46 -5.89
N ILE A 24 3.54 -6.76 -4.91
CA ILE A 24 3.07 -5.41 -4.54
C ILE A 24 3.21 -4.43 -5.69
N ARG A 25 4.36 -4.42 -6.38
CA ARG A 25 4.59 -3.54 -7.53
C ARG A 25 3.53 -3.80 -8.60
N LEU A 26 3.25 -5.07 -8.91
CA LEU A 26 2.20 -5.44 -9.86
C LEU A 26 0.83 -4.93 -9.43
N LYS A 27 0.45 -5.12 -8.15
CA LYS A 27 -0.80 -4.60 -7.56
C LYS A 27 -0.95 -3.09 -7.75
N MET A 28 0.15 -2.34 -7.67
CA MET A 28 0.16 -0.87 -7.78
C MET A 28 0.13 -0.34 -9.22
N THR A 29 0.23 -1.21 -10.25
CA THR A 29 0.31 -0.76 -11.64
C THR A 29 -1.05 -0.44 -12.27
N CYS A 30 -2.07 -1.28 -12.05
CA CYS A 30 -3.37 -1.12 -12.69
C CYS A 30 -4.52 -1.66 -11.83
N ARG A 31 -5.75 -1.24 -12.19
CA ARG A 31 -6.97 -1.65 -11.47
C ARG A 31 -7.22 -3.16 -11.51
N HIS A 32 -6.87 -3.82 -12.62
CA HIS A 32 -7.05 -5.27 -12.81
C HIS A 32 -6.28 -6.07 -11.76
N PHE A 33 -4.95 -5.89 -11.69
CA PHE A 33 -4.14 -6.55 -10.67
C PHE A 33 -4.42 -6.05 -9.26
N SER A 34 -4.81 -4.79 -9.10
CA SER A 34 -5.24 -4.27 -7.80
C SER A 34 -6.45 -5.03 -7.24
N ALA A 35 -7.38 -5.45 -8.11
CA ALA A 35 -8.57 -6.22 -7.75
C ALA A 35 -8.28 -7.73 -7.62
N LEU A 36 -7.41 -8.27 -8.48
CA LEU A 36 -7.04 -9.69 -8.46
C LEU A 36 -6.21 -10.07 -7.23
N ILE A 37 -5.25 -9.22 -6.86
CA ILE A 37 -4.34 -9.49 -5.74
C ILE A 37 -5.06 -9.14 -4.43
N PRO A 38 -4.99 -9.99 -3.39
CA PRO A 38 -5.62 -9.71 -2.10
C PRO A 38 -5.25 -8.35 -1.49
N PRO A 39 -6.10 -7.79 -0.62
CA PRO A 39 -5.73 -6.63 0.20
C PRO A 39 -4.48 -6.92 1.03
N LEU A 40 -3.65 -5.89 1.22
CA LEU A 40 -2.41 -6.01 1.98
C LEU A 40 -2.68 -5.77 3.46
N SER A 41 -2.01 -6.52 4.33
CA SER A 41 -2.00 -6.20 5.76
C SER A 41 -1.22 -4.90 6.02
N VAL A 42 -1.48 -4.24 7.16
CA VAL A 42 -0.74 -3.03 7.56
C VAL A 42 0.76 -3.30 7.65
N GLU A 43 1.15 -4.45 8.20
CA GLU A 43 2.55 -4.88 8.30
C GLU A 43 3.22 -5.02 6.93
N GLN A 44 2.51 -5.62 5.98
CA GLN A 44 2.98 -5.75 4.60
C GLN A 44 3.19 -4.39 3.94
N MET A 45 2.24 -3.45 4.11
CA MET A 45 2.39 -2.10 3.59
C MET A 45 3.55 -1.35 4.24
N MET A 46 3.75 -1.50 5.55
CA MET A 46 4.88 -0.90 6.26
C MET A 46 6.23 -1.42 5.74
N LYS A 47 6.35 -2.72 5.42
CA LYS A 47 7.54 -3.28 4.77
C LYS A 47 7.82 -2.62 3.42
N VAL A 48 6.77 -2.33 2.64
CA VAL A 48 6.90 -1.68 1.33
C VAL A 48 7.32 -0.23 1.48
N GLU A 49 6.75 0.48 2.45
CA GLU A 49 7.17 1.84 2.79
C GLU A 49 8.65 1.91 3.17
N ASP A 50 9.15 0.92 3.92
CA ASP A 50 10.56 0.86 4.31
C ASP A 50 11.50 0.44 3.17
N SER A 51 10.96 -0.14 2.09
CA SER A 51 11.72 -0.53 0.91
C SER A 51 12.28 0.66 0.14
N ALA A 52 13.29 0.43 -0.71
CA ALA A 52 13.88 1.46 -1.57
C ALA A 52 12.82 2.20 -2.41
N VAL A 53 11.81 1.48 -2.92
CA VAL A 53 10.73 2.07 -3.72
C VAL A 53 9.82 2.94 -2.86
N GLY A 54 9.47 2.48 -1.66
CA GLY A 54 8.68 3.24 -0.70
C GLY A 54 9.35 4.54 -0.31
N ARG A 55 10.66 4.50 -0.03
CA ARG A 55 11.46 5.68 0.28
C ARG A 55 11.62 6.61 -0.91
N GLN A 56 11.94 6.09 -2.09
CA GLN A 56 12.13 6.88 -3.30
C GLN A 56 10.86 7.65 -3.70
N ARG A 57 9.69 7.02 -3.57
CA ARG A 57 8.39 7.63 -3.89
C ARG A 57 7.72 8.33 -2.69
N ASP A 58 8.44 8.40 -1.57
CA ASP A 58 8.00 8.94 -0.30
C ASP A 58 6.59 8.49 0.13
N LEU A 59 6.39 7.17 0.11
CA LEU A 59 5.14 6.52 0.43
C LEU A 59 5.02 6.24 1.93
N TYR A 60 3.78 6.29 2.42
CA TYR A 60 3.40 6.03 3.80
C TYR A 60 2.13 5.18 3.82
N THR A 61 2.04 4.29 4.82
CA THR A 61 0.89 3.41 5.01
C THR A 61 -0.26 4.15 5.72
N CYS A 62 -1.46 4.09 5.16
CA CYS A 62 -2.70 4.47 5.84
C CYS A 62 -3.43 3.21 6.33
N ARG A 63 -3.67 3.11 7.64
CA ARG A 63 -4.34 1.94 8.25
C ARG A 63 -5.82 1.84 7.91
N ASP A 64 -6.49 2.98 7.69
CA ASP A 64 -7.96 3.00 7.58
C ASP A 64 -8.41 2.63 6.17
N CYS A 65 -7.80 3.22 5.14
CA CYS A 65 -8.10 2.88 3.75
C CYS A 65 -7.25 1.72 3.21
N MET A 66 -6.31 1.19 4.00
CA MET A 66 -5.41 0.09 3.62
C MET A 66 -4.65 0.34 2.32
N ARG A 67 -4.05 1.53 2.18
CA ARG A 67 -3.31 1.96 0.98
C ARG A 67 -1.97 2.59 1.33
N LEU A 68 -1.02 2.43 0.41
CA LEU A 68 0.21 3.23 0.35
C LEU A 68 -0.06 4.53 -0.40
N LEU A 69 0.20 5.66 0.25
CA LEU A 69 -0.06 6.99 -0.29
C LEU A 69 1.19 7.87 -0.16
N PRO A 70 1.42 8.85 -1.05
CA PRO A 70 2.52 9.79 -0.91
C PRO A 70 2.40 10.64 0.36
N ARG A 71 3.53 11.10 0.90
CA ARG A 71 3.60 11.95 2.11
C ARG A 71 2.60 13.11 2.13
N ILE A 72 2.36 13.75 0.98
CA ILE A 72 1.44 14.91 0.87
C ILE A 72 -0.01 14.58 1.27
N ARG A 73 -0.39 13.30 1.27
CA ARG A 73 -1.71 12.82 1.74
C ARG A 73 -1.79 12.66 3.25
N PHE A 74 -0.73 12.95 4.00
CA PHE A 74 -0.67 12.82 5.44
C PHE A 74 -0.40 14.16 6.10
N ALA A 75 -1.03 14.39 7.25
CA ALA A 75 -0.71 15.53 8.10
C ALA A 75 0.70 15.37 8.69
N ASP A 76 1.34 16.49 9.02
CA ASP A 76 2.71 16.51 9.52
C ASP A 76 2.91 15.66 10.80
N ASN A 77 1.92 15.65 11.70
CA ASN A 77 1.95 14.81 12.90
C ASN A 77 1.79 13.30 12.61
N MET A 78 1.32 12.93 11.42
CA MET A 78 1.22 11.53 10.97
C MET A 78 2.53 11.01 10.37
N VAL A 79 3.53 11.84 10.13
CA VAL A 79 4.81 11.40 9.53
C VAL A 79 6.03 11.81 10.35
N LYS A 80 5.81 12.33 11.56
CA LYS A 80 6.85 12.82 12.48
C LYS A 80 6.76 12.09 13.83
N LYS A 81 7.83 12.21 14.63
CA LYS A 81 7.92 11.69 16.01
C LYS A 81 7.54 10.20 16.08
N LYS A 82 6.61 9.82 16.97
CA LYS A 82 6.18 8.43 17.19
C LYS A 82 5.54 7.78 15.96
N ARG A 83 5.06 8.57 14.99
CA ARG A 83 4.44 8.11 13.75
C ARG A 83 5.35 8.25 12.53
N ALA A 84 6.61 8.63 12.75
CA ALA A 84 7.59 8.63 11.68
C ALA A 84 7.77 7.22 11.10
N ARG A 85 8.41 7.14 9.93
CA ARG A 85 8.76 5.87 9.30
C ARG A 85 9.58 5.00 10.27
N SER A 86 9.26 3.70 10.31
CA SER A 86 9.84 2.72 11.24
C SER A 86 9.69 3.02 12.75
N ALA A 87 8.91 4.04 13.14
CA ALA A 87 8.64 4.34 14.54
C ALA A 87 7.54 3.45 15.13
N VAL A 88 7.47 3.38 16.46
CA VAL A 88 6.57 2.48 17.21
C VAL A 88 5.09 2.66 16.83
N GLU A 89 4.66 3.89 16.51
CA GLU A 89 3.28 4.18 16.13
C GLU A 89 3.11 4.40 14.62
N ALA A 90 4.06 3.96 13.81
CA ALA A 90 3.96 4.02 12.35
C ALA A 90 2.71 3.25 11.85
N GLY A 91 2.30 2.16 12.49
CA GLY A 91 1.07 1.45 12.12
C GLY A 91 -0.23 2.21 12.41
N LYS A 92 -0.18 3.31 13.18
CA LYS A 92 -1.37 4.08 13.60
C LYS A 92 -1.69 5.27 12.68
N ARG A 93 -0.99 5.38 11.55
CA ARG A 93 -1.17 6.49 10.60
C ARG A 93 -2.47 6.37 9.82
N PHE A 94 -3.06 7.52 9.54
CA PHE A 94 -4.17 7.66 8.62
C PHE A 94 -3.94 8.88 7.72
N CYS A 95 -4.46 8.82 6.50
CA CYS A 95 -4.36 9.94 5.55
C CYS A 95 -5.38 11.03 5.90
N VAL A 96 -5.20 12.23 5.34
CA VAL A 96 -6.10 13.37 5.53
C VAL A 96 -7.54 13.01 5.11
N ASP A 97 -7.71 12.27 4.01
CA ASP A 97 -9.03 11.86 3.53
C ASP A 97 -9.78 10.98 4.56
N CYS A 98 -9.09 10.03 5.19
CA CYS A 98 -9.63 9.19 6.27
C CYS A 98 -9.84 9.97 7.57
N GLY A 99 -9.01 10.98 7.84
CA GLY A 99 -9.18 11.85 9.01
C GLY A 99 -10.40 12.78 8.91
N ILE A 100 -10.77 13.21 7.69
CA ILE A 100 -11.95 14.05 7.43
C ILE A 100 -13.20 13.19 7.28
N ASN A 101 -13.08 12.02 6.66
CA ASN A 101 -14.16 11.06 6.46
C ASN A 101 -13.84 9.76 7.23
N PRO A 102 -13.90 9.77 8.56
CA PRO A 102 -13.68 8.57 9.33
C PRO A 102 -14.72 7.52 8.90
N CYS A 103 -14.25 6.31 8.61
CA CYS A 103 -15.14 5.17 8.40
C CYS A 103 -16.10 5.12 9.60
N LYS A 104 -17.41 5.18 9.33
CA LYS A 104 -18.44 5.16 10.37
C LYS A 104 -18.41 3.80 11.08
N GLY A 105 -17.71 3.75 12.22
CA GLY A 105 -17.77 2.67 13.20
C GLY A 105 -17.04 1.37 12.83
N THR A 106 -16.03 1.04 13.62
CA THR A 106 -15.80 -0.33 14.09
C THR A 106 -15.96 -0.31 15.60
#